data_AF-A0A531KLT4-F1
#
_entry.id   AF-A0A531KLT4-F1
#
_cell.length_a   1.000
_cell.length_b   1.000
_cell.length_c   1.000
_cell.angle_alpha   90.00
_cell.angle_beta   90.00
_cell.angle_gamma   90.00
#
_symmetry.space_group_name_H-M   'P 1'
#
loop_
_entity.id
_entity.type
_entity.pdbx_description
1 polymer ?
#
loop_
_entity_poly.entity_id
_entity_poly.type
_entity_poly.pdbx_seq_one_letter_code
_entity_poly.pdbx_strand_id
1 'polypeptide(L)'
;MSDVDMVPTVYETGELGPPDPHNRDTLSIITSPTERSRSVAMTEVSNSTYGPPGALDVSLDGQFIFVAETFRQRSDRATRLDELPQGDTIRSLQFGGGHSAVVDSVRIGIQPQTIHLNPAGDLIAAITADSEHELTFVPVREGRFGQASSFGLGLEPSTGFIPLKATWVQWIQAAGMSGSISSTVV
;
A
#
# COMPACT_ATOMS: atom_id res chain seq x y z
N MET A 1 -8.31 7.16 3.31
CA MET A 1 -9.57 6.54 3.69
C MET A 1 -9.29 5.45 4.71
N SER A 2 -9.86 5.57 5.89
CA SER A 2 -9.82 4.56 6.97
C SER A 2 -11.17 3.82 7.06
N ASP A 3 -11.23 2.69 7.77
CA ASP A 3 -12.50 1.98 8.04
C ASP A 3 -13.57 2.90 8.66
N VAL A 4 -13.17 3.94 9.38
CA VAL A 4 -14.10 4.93 9.96
C VAL A 4 -14.77 5.83 8.92
N ASP A 5 -14.19 5.95 7.72
CA ASP A 5 -14.79 6.64 6.58
C ASP A 5 -15.84 5.79 5.86
N MET A 6 -15.85 4.48 6.10
CA MET A 6 -16.72 3.52 5.40
C MET A 6 -18.03 3.33 6.15
N VAL A 7 -19.15 3.49 5.45
CA VAL A 7 -20.44 2.94 5.92
C VAL A 7 -20.54 1.47 5.49
N PRO A 8 -21.36 0.63 6.17
CA PRO A 8 -21.44 -0.79 5.87
C PRO A 8 -21.76 -1.13 4.40
N THR A 9 -22.43 -0.23 3.70
CA THR A 9 -22.86 -0.37 2.31
C THR A 9 -21.84 0.14 1.28
N VAL A 10 -20.67 0.65 1.69
CA VAL A 10 -19.70 1.29 0.77
C VAL A 10 -19.29 0.39 -0.39
N TYR A 11 -19.19 -0.92 -0.18
CA TYR A 11 -18.82 -1.88 -1.22
C TYR A 11 -19.94 -2.11 -2.26
N GLU A 12 -21.18 -1.77 -1.91
CA GLU A 12 -22.35 -1.89 -2.79
C GLU A 12 -22.73 -0.55 -3.43
N THR A 13 -22.67 0.55 -2.67
CA THR A 13 -23.19 1.86 -3.08
C THR A 13 -22.10 2.87 -3.43
N GLY A 14 -20.86 2.64 -2.98
CA GLY A 14 -19.76 3.59 -3.08
C GLY A 14 -19.90 4.80 -2.14
N GLU A 15 -20.92 4.85 -1.29
CA GLU A 15 -21.14 5.97 -0.36
C GLU A 15 -20.16 5.88 0.82
N LEU A 16 -19.58 7.02 1.19
CA LEU A 16 -18.74 7.17 2.38
C LEU A 16 -19.55 7.79 3.52
N GLY A 17 -19.11 7.58 4.75
CA GLY A 17 -19.60 8.34 5.90
C GLY A 17 -19.31 9.84 5.75
N PRO A 18 -19.93 10.71 6.57
CA PRO A 18 -19.69 12.15 6.51
C PRO A 18 -18.18 12.49 6.55
N PRO A 19 -17.69 13.43 5.73
CA PRO A 19 -16.30 13.83 5.78
C PRO A 19 -16.01 14.50 7.13
N ASP A 20 -14.93 14.08 7.79
CA ASP A 20 -14.44 14.70 9.01
C ASP A 20 -13.07 15.34 8.71
N PRO A 21 -12.95 16.68 8.73
CA PRO A 21 -11.70 17.36 8.41
C PRO A 21 -10.59 17.10 9.43
N HIS A 22 -10.91 16.53 10.60
CA HIS A 22 -9.95 16.14 11.62
C HIS A 22 -9.42 14.71 11.43
N ASN A 23 -10.04 13.91 10.56
CA ASN A 23 -9.60 12.55 10.28
C ASN A 23 -8.71 12.54 9.04
N ARG A 24 -7.39 12.42 9.28
CA ARG A 24 -6.37 12.21 8.26
C ARG A 24 -5.91 10.75 8.26
N ASP A 25 -5.51 10.27 7.10
CA ASP A 25 -4.95 8.92 6.99
C ASP A 25 -3.63 8.90 7.76
N THR A 26 -3.54 7.98 8.70
CA THR A 26 -2.44 7.97 9.67
C THR A 26 -1.88 6.56 9.78
N LEU A 27 -0.58 6.42 9.56
CA LEU A 27 0.16 5.24 9.96
C LEU A 27 0.46 5.35 11.46
N SER A 28 0.08 4.32 12.21
CA SER A 28 0.46 4.15 13.61
C SER A 28 1.43 2.98 13.75
N ILE A 29 2.55 3.22 14.40
CA ILE A 29 3.59 2.21 14.68
C ILE A 29 3.62 2.02 16.20
N ILE A 30 3.37 0.80 16.65
CA ILE A 30 3.32 0.46 18.08
C ILE A 30 4.37 -0.62 18.32
N THR A 31 5.38 -0.33 19.15
CA THR A 31 6.39 -1.33 19.49
C THR A 31 5.88 -2.33 20.51
N SER A 32 6.51 -3.52 20.56
CA SER A 32 6.06 -4.61 21.43
C SER A 32 6.03 -4.19 22.90
N PRO A 33 5.02 -4.61 23.69
CA PRO A 33 4.97 -4.33 25.13
C PRO A 33 6.12 -4.98 25.91
N THR A 34 6.86 -5.92 25.32
CA THR A 34 8.05 -6.56 25.92
C THR A 34 9.35 -5.82 25.63
N GLU A 35 9.34 -4.82 24.75
CA GLU A 35 10.50 -3.97 24.51
C GLU A 35 10.72 -3.01 25.67
N ARG A 36 12.00 -2.78 25.98
CA ARG A 36 12.40 -1.87 27.08
C ARG A 36 11.95 -0.43 26.85
N SER A 37 11.82 -0.04 25.58
CA SER A 37 11.47 1.31 25.14
C SER A 37 10.18 1.26 24.35
N ARG A 38 9.06 1.19 25.06
CA ARG A 38 7.72 1.27 24.48
C ARG A 38 7.54 2.61 23.76
N SER A 39 7.13 2.58 22.51
CA SER A 39 6.86 3.79 21.75
C SER A 39 5.63 3.64 20.85
N VAL A 40 4.96 4.76 20.63
CA VAL A 40 3.91 4.92 19.63
C VAL A 40 4.34 6.07 18.75
N ALA A 41 4.55 5.80 17.46
CA ALA A 41 4.78 6.83 16.46
C ALA A 41 3.55 6.92 15.55
N MET A 42 3.17 8.15 15.20
CA MET A 42 2.09 8.42 14.27
C MET A 42 2.62 9.33 13.17
N THR A 43 2.25 9.05 11.92
CA THR A 43 2.60 9.89 10.78
C THR A 43 1.43 9.94 9.81
N GLU A 44 1.06 11.16 9.43
CA GLU A 44 0.07 11.37 8.37
C GLU A 44 0.64 10.86 7.04
N VAL A 45 0.08 9.76 6.56
CA VAL A 45 0.43 9.13 5.29
C VAL A 45 -0.82 8.42 4.80
N SER A 46 -1.16 8.64 3.53
CA SER A 46 -2.30 7.93 2.99
C SER A 46 -1.96 6.45 2.83
N ASN A 47 -2.69 5.65 3.61
CA ASN A 47 -2.62 4.19 3.67
C ASN A 47 -4.00 3.58 3.36
N SER A 48 -4.78 4.31 2.55
CA SER A 48 -6.13 3.92 2.16
C SER A 48 -6.14 2.46 1.74
N THR A 49 -6.90 1.64 2.46
CA THR A 49 -7.09 0.24 2.10
C THR A 49 -8.51 0.10 1.56
N TYR A 50 -8.64 -0.41 0.34
CA TYR A 50 -9.91 -0.67 -0.30
C TYR A 50 -9.83 -2.00 -1.03
N GLY A 51 -10.05 -3.08 -0.27
CA GLY A 51 -9.69 -4.45 -0.65
C GLY A 51 -8.99 -5.19 0.50
N PRO A 52 -8.50 -6.42 0.28
CA PRO A 52 -7.74 -7.14 1.29
C PRO A 52 -6.48 -6.35 1.71
N PRO A 53 -6.04 -6.45 2.98
CA PRO A 53 -4.89 -5.70 3.47
C PRO A 53 -3.62 -6.14 2.72
N GLY A 54 -2.98 -5.19 2.03
CA GLY A 54 -1.73 -5.41 1.30
C GLY A 54 -0.93 -4.14 1.00
N ALA A 55 -1.39 -2.96 1.44
CA ALA A 55 -0.78 -1.68 1.08
C ALA A 55 0.46 -1.30 1.92
N LEU A 56 0.99 -2.21 2.76
CA LEU A 56 2.10 -1.94 3.66
C LEU A 56 3.03 -3.15 3.78
N ASP A 57 4.33 -2.88 3.84
CA ASP A 57 5.34 -3.87 4.25
C ASP A 57 6.48 -3.22 5.06
N VAL A 58 7.30 -4.02 5.73
CA VAL A 58 8.35 -3.56 6.65
C VAL A 58 9.70 -4.18 6.28
N SER A 59 10.79 -3.42 6.38
CA SER A 59 12.14 -3.97 6.21
C SER A 59 12.47 -5.00 7.29
N LEU A 60 13.35 -5.95 6.96
CA LEU A 60 13.75 -7.04 7.87
C LEU A 60 14.34 -6.56 9.20
N ASP A 61 15.00 -5.40 9.18
CA ASP A 61 15.59 -4.75 10.36
C ASP A 61 14.60 -3.86 11.12
N GLY A 62 13.36 -3.74 10.64
CA GLY A 62 12.31 -2.90 11.21
C GLY A 62 12.57 -1.39 11.13
N GLN A 63 13.61 -0.96 10.42
CA GLN A 63 13.99 0.46 10.33
C GLN A 63 13.16 1.23 9.31
N PHE A 64 12.58 0.55 8.32
CA PHE A 64 11.81 1.15 7.25
C PHE A 64 10.44 0.52 7.09
N ILE A 65 9.45 1.35 6.82
CA ILE A 65 8.09 0.95 6.48
C ILE A 65 7.78 1.47 5.09
N PHE A 66 7.23 0.62 4.25
CA PHE A 66 6.81 0.95 2.91
C PHE A 66 5.29 1.01 2.87
N VAL A 67 4.73 2.10 2.34
CA VAL A 67 3.29 2.32 2.27
C VAL A 67 2.90 2.66 0.84
N ALA A 68 1.98 1.89 0.27
CA ALA A 68 1.38 2.16 -1.03
C ALA A 68 0.12 3.02 -0.87
N GLU A 69 0.02 4.07 -1.68
CA GLU A 69 -1.12 4.99 -1.68
C GLU A 69 -2.19 4.48 -2.67
N THR A 70 -3.14 3.65 -2.23
CA THR A 70 -4.22 3.15 -3.12
C THR A 70 -5.12 4.29 -3.60
N PHE A 71 -5.56 5.13 -2.68
CA PHE A 71 -6.21 6.40 -2.94
C PHE A 71 -5.44 7.48 -2.23
N ARG A 72 -5.44 8.69 -2.80
CA ARG A 72 -4.91 9.88 -2.13
C ARG A 72 -5.75 10.23 -0.92
N GLN A 73 -5.20 11.09 -0.06
CA GLN A 73 -5.92 11.64 1.09
C GLN A 73 -7.29 12.17 0.66
N ARG A 74 -8.34 11.69 1.33
CA ARG A 74 -9.71 12.13 1.12
C ARG A 74 -9.80 13.64 1.32
N SER A 75 -10.41 14.32 0.36
CA SER A 75 -10.72 15.74 0.52
C SER A 75 -11.95 15.91 1.41
N ASP A 76 -12.04 17.06 2.09
CA ASP A 76 -13.14 17.39 3.01
C ASP A 76 -14.52 17.47 2.31
N ARG A 77 -14.57 17.37 0.98
CA ARG A 77 -15.80 17.42 0.16
C ARG A 77 -16.21 16.08 -0.43
N ALA A 78 -15.31 15.10 -0.47
CA ALA A 78 -15.63 13.81 -1.07
C ALA A 78 -16.58 13.03 -0.16
N THR A 79 -17.72 12.61 -0.70
CA THR A 79 -18.78 11.83 -0.04
C THR A 79 -18.95 10.45 -0.66
N ARG A 80 -18.27 10.20 -1.79
CA ARG A 80 -18.29 8.93 -2.48
C ARG A 80 -16.87 8.44 -2.77
N LEU A 81 -16.74 7.14 -2.95
CA LEU A 81 -15.47 6.50 -3.28
C LEU A 81 -14.96 6.88 -4.67
N ASP A 82 -15.86 6.99 -5.65
CA ASP A 82 -15.54 7.40 -7.04
C ASP A 82 -15.05 8.85 -7.13
N GLU A 83 -15.21 9.64 -6.07
CA GLU A 83 -14.66 11.00 -5.93
C GLU A 83 -13.24 11.02 -5.35
N LEU A 84 -12.72 9.89 -4.84
CA LEU A 84 -11.37 9.82 -4.30
C LEU A 84 -10.34 9.74 -5.43
N PRO A 85 -9.33 10.64 -5.47
CA PRO A 85 -8.26 10.52 -6.45
C PRO A 85 -7.48 9.23 -6.23
N GLN A 86 -7.25 8.47 -7.30
CA GLN A 86 -6.37 7.30 -7.26
C GLN A 86 -4.94 7.74 -6.90
N GLY A 87 -4.30 6.99 -6.00
CA GLY A 87 -2.87 7.18 -5.72
C GLY A 87 -2.01 6.39 -6.71
N ASP A 88 -0.72 6.66 -6.71
CA ASP A 88 0.23 6.13 -7.72
C ASP A 88 1.63 5.89 -7.15
N THR A 89 1.78 5.94 -5.82
CA THR A 89 3.08 6.12 -5.17
C THR A 89 3.28 5.12 -4.03
N ILE A 90 4.50 4.61 -3.88
CA ILE A 90 5.00 3.98 -2.65
C ILE A 90 5.86 5.00 -1.91
N ARG A 91 5.65 5.13 -0.60
CA ARG A 91 6.48 5.96 0.29
C ARG A 91 7.29 5.06 1.21
N SER A 92 8.56 5.41 1.41
CA SER A 92 9.39 4.81 2.45
C SER A 92 9.43 5.75 3.65
N LEU A 93 9.17 5.20 4.83
CA LEU A 93 9.24 5.89 6.10
C LEU A 93 10.34 5.25 6.93
N GLN A 94 11.28 6.06 7.42
CA GLN A 94 12.24 5.60 8.42
C GLN A 94 11.60 5.71 9.80
N PHE A 95 11.78 4.69 10.63
CA PHE A 95 11.32 4.64 12.01
C PHE A 95 12.50 4.53 12.98
N GLY A 96 12.52 5.37 14.00
CA GLY A 96 13.56 5.36 15.03
C GLY A 96 13.22 6.28 16.19
N GLY A 97 13.54 5.86 17.42
CA GLY A 97 13.39 6.69 18.62
C GLY A 97 11.96 7.15 18.91
N GLY A 98 10.94 6.39 18.49
CA GLY A 98 9.54 6.76 18.65
C GLY A 98 9.03 7.80 17.66
N HIS A 99 9.79 8.08 16.60
CA HIS A 99 9.41 8.97 15.51
C HIS A 99 9.50 8.26 14.17
N SER A 100 8.71 8.73 13.20
CA SER A 100 8.80 8.30 11.82
C SER A 100 8.77 9.49 10.86
N ALA A 101 9.48 9.37 9.74
CA ALA A 101 9.53 10.39 8.71
C ALA A 101 9.60 9.75 7.33
N VAL A 102 8.92 10.36 6.34
CA VAL A 102 9.05 9.96 4.94
C VAL A 102 10.46 10.30 4.46
N VAL A 103 11.19 9.31 3.94
CA VAL A 103 12.58 9.45 3.49
C VAL A 103 12.74 9.29 1.97
N ASP A 104 11.77 8.64 1.31
CA ASP A 104 11.74 8.53 -0.14
C ASP A 104 10.33 8.25 -0.68
N SER A 105 10.12 8.46 -1.98
CA SER A 105 8.88 8.14 -2.69
C SER A 105 9.15 7.74 -4.14
N VAL A 106 8.40 6.78 -4.65
CA VAL A 106 8.52 6.31 -6.04
C VAL A 106 7.14 6.10 -6.66
N ARG A 107 6.99 6.49 -7.93
CA ARG A 107 5.79 6.21 -8.71
C ARG A 107 5.83 4.80 -9.27
N ILE A 108 4.68 4.16 -9.26
CA ILE A 108 4.44 2.83 -9.80
C ILE A 108 3.31 2.92 -10.85
N GLY A 109 2.22 2.16 -10.69
CA GLY A 109 0.96 2.35 -11.42
C GLY A 109 -0.15 2.91 -10.52
N ILE A 110 -1.27 3.30 -11.13
CA ILE A 110 -2.41 3.86 -10.41
C ILE A 110 -3.16 2.83 -9.56
N GLN A 111 -3.69 3.29 -8.44
CA GLN A 111 -4.49 2.52 -7.50
C GLN A 111 -3.82 1.20 -7.09
N PRO A 112 -2.64 1.25 -6.46
CA PRO A 112 -1.96 0.05 -5.98
C PRO A 112 -2.85 -0.75 -5.03
N GLN A 113 -2.87 -2.07 -5.22
CA GLN A 113 -3.69 -3.02 -4.46
C GLN A 113 -2.88 -3.72 -3.38
N THR A 114 -1.61 -4.02 -3.67
CA THR A 114 -0.71 -4.68 -2.71
C THR A 114 0.76 -4.36 -3.02
N ILE A 115 1.59 -4.38 -1.98
CA ILE A 115 3.05 -4.36 -2.06
C ILE A 115 3.63 -5.48 -1.19
N HIS A 116 4.78 -6.03 -1.59
CA HIS A 116 5.52 -7.00 -0.80
C HIS A 116 7.02 -6.90 -1.07
N LEU A 117 7.80 -6.68 -0.02
CA LEU A 117 9.25 -6.73 0.00
C LEU A 117 9.72 -8.18 -0.09
N ASN A 118 10.71 -8.43 -0.95
CA ASN A 118 11.26 -9.76 -1.08
C ASN A 118 12.03 -10.19 0.18
N PRO A 119 12.26 -11.50 0.40
CA PRO A 119 13.01 -11.98 1.55
C PRO A 119 14.48 -11.52 1.63
N ALA A 120 15.05 -11.02 0.53
CA ALA A 120 16.39 -10.44 0.53
C ALA A 120 16.40 -8.98 1.03
N GLY A 121 15.23 -8.32 1.09
CA GLY A 121 15.07 -6.95 1.55
C GLY A 121 15.47 -5.88 0.54
N ASP A 122 15.65 -6.23 -0.73
CA ASP A 122 16.22 -5.34 -1.76
C ASP A 122 15.29 -5.09 -2.96
N LEU A 123 14.09 -5.67 -2.97
CA LEU A 123 13.14 -5.53 -4.07
C LEU A 123 11.69 -5.58 -3.56
N ILE A 124 10.89 -4.58 -3.89
CA ILE A 124 9.44 -4.57 -3.67
C ILE A 124 8.74 -4.98 -4.97
N ALA A 125 7.77 -5.88 -4.88
CA ALA A 125 6.76 -6.07 -5.91
C ALA A 125 5.48 -5.33 -5.54
N ALA A 126 4.84 -4.68 -6.51
CA ALA A 126 3.59 -3.95 -6.35
C ALA A 126 2.60 -4.38 -7.42
N ILE A 127 1.34 -4.59 -7.02
CA ILE A 127 0.23 -4.84 -7.95
C ILE A 127 -0.63 -3.59 -8.02
N THR A 128 -1.04 -3.18 -9.23
CA THR A 128 -1.83 -1.97 -9.45
C THR A 128 -3.03 -2.22 -10.38
N ALA A 129 -3.97 -1.28 -10.42
CA ALA A 129 -5.13 -1.36 -11.33
C ALA A 129 -4.79 -0.87 -12.76
N ASP A 130 -3.60 -0.28 -12.95
CA ASP A 130 -3.11 0.22 -14.22
C ASP A 130 -2.79 -0.93 -15.19
N SER A 131 -3.42 -0.97 -16.38
CA SER A 131 -3.22 -2.05 -17.35
C SER A 131 -1.79 -2.15 -17.89
N GLU A 132 -1.06 -1.05 -17.94
CA GLU A 132 0.33 -1.04 -18.42
C GLU A 132 1.35 -1.27 -17.29
N HIS A 133 0.90 -1.14 -16.04
CA HIS A 133 1.74 -1.23 -14.83
C HIS A 133 1.15 -2.19 -13.78
N GLU A 134 0.46 -3.25 -14.24
CA GLU A 134 -0.26 -4.21 -13.39
C GLU A 134 0.65 -4.86 -12.35
N LEU A 135 1.91 -5.14 -12.72
CA LEU A 135 2.97 -5.57 -11.82
C LEU A 135 4.18 -4.64 -11.97
N THR A 136 4.62 -4.07 -10.85
CA THR A 136 5.79 -3.19 -10.79
C THR A 136 6.81 -3.70 -9.78
N PHE A 137 8.08 -3.74 -10.18
CA PHE A 137 9.20 -4.03 -9.29
C PHE A 137 9.99 -2.77 -8.99
N VAL A 138 10.32 -2.56 -7.71
CA VAL A 138 11.03 -1.38 -7.21
C VAL A 138 12.23 -1.84 -6.39
N PRO A 139 13.46 -1.63 -6.88
CA PRO A 139 14.65 -1.88 -6.07
C PRO A 139 14.66 -1.00 -4.81
N VAL A 140 15.11 -1.55 -3.70
CA VAL A 140 15.22 -0.85 -2.42
C VAL A 140 16.61 -1.02 -1.84
N ARG A 141 17.18 0.06 -1.34
CA ARG A 141 18.41 0.02 -0.54
C ARG A 141 18.36 1.09 0.54
N GLU A 142 18.46 0.67 1.81
CA GLU A 142 18.48 1.60 2.95
C GLU A 142 17.29 2.58 2.93
N GLY A 143 16.09 2.06 2.62
CA GLY A 143 14.86 2.85 2.50
C GLY A 143 14.75 3.73 1.25
N ARG A 144 15.74 3.72 0.36
CA ARG A 144 15.73 4.50 -0.89
C ARG A 144 15.28 3.64 -2.06
N PHE A 145 14.48 4.22 -2.95
CA PHE A 145 13.97 3.53 -4.12
C PHE A 145 14.89 3.70 -5.33
N GLY A 146 15.09 2.61 -6.06
CA GLY A 146 15.68 2.61 -7.39
C GLY A 146 14.65 2.89 -8.49
N GLN A 147 15.06 2.71 -9.74
CA GLN A 147 14.18 2.85 -10.88
C GLN A 147 13.14 1.71 -10.91
N ALA A 148 11.86 2.07 -10.93
CA ALA A 148 10.76 1.11 -11.05
C ALA A 148 10.74 0.48 -12.46
N SER A 149 10.40 -0.81 -12.53
CA SER A 149 10.19 -1.55 -13.77
C SER A 149 8.81 -2.20 -13.74
N SER A 150 7.99 -1.92 -14.75
CA SER A 150 6.58 -2.27 -14.76
C SER A 150 6.18 -3.10 -15.98
N PHE A 151 5.14 -3.90 -15.79
CA PHE A 151 4.63 -4.83 -16.79
C PHE A 151 3.10 -4.86 -16.76
N GLY A 152 2.49 -4.80 -17.94
CA GLY A 152 1.13 -5.29 -18.14
C GLY A 152 1.15 -6.82 -18.20
N LEU A 153 0.27 -7.45 -17.44
CA LEU A 153 0.05 -8.90 -17.39
C LEU A 153 -1.11 -9.33 -18.31
N GLY A 154 -1.96 -8.39 -18.75
CA GLY A 154 -3.12 -8.66 -19.59
C GLY A 154 -4.20 -9.45 -18.84
N LEU A 155 -4.33 -9.23 -17.53
CA LEU A 155 -5.32 -9.92 -16.72
C LEU A 155 -6.72 -9.35 -16.96
N GLU A 156 -7.69 -10.24 -17.15
CA GLU A 156 -9.09 -9.87 -17.22
C GLU A 156 -9.57 -9.41 -15.83
N PRO A 157 -10.24 -8.25 -15.73
CA PRO A 157 -10.79 -7.80 -14.46
C PRO A 157 -11.96 -8.66 -14.01
N SER A 158 -12.15 -8.74 -12.69
CA SER A 158 -13.35 -9.31 -12.08
C SER A 158 -14.60 -8.51 -12.47
N THR A 159 -15.74 -9.19 -12.46
CA THR A 159 -17.05 -8.54 -12.66
C THR A 159 -17.54 -7.96 -11.34
N GLY A 160 -17.86 -6.67 -11.29
CA GLY A 160 -18.39 -6.02 -10.09
C GLY A 160 -18.25 -4.49 -10.13
N PHE A 161 -18.65 -3.83 -9.04
CA PHE A 161 -18.47 -2.39 -8.87
C PHE A 161 -16.99 -1.96 -8.90
N ILE A 162 -16.10 -2.90 -8.57
CA ILE A 162 -14.64 -2.71 -8.55
C ILE A 162 -14.01 -3.81 -9.42
N PRO A 163 -13.58 -3.49 -10.64
CA PRO A 163 -12.92 -4.46 -11.51
C PRO A 163 -11.49 -4.71 -11.03
N LEU A 164 -11.29 -5.67 -10.12
CA LEU A 164 -9.98 -6.06 -9.61
C LEU A 164 -9.35 -7.13 -10.52
N LYS A 165 -8.04 -7.06 -10.76
CA LYS A 165 -7.33 -8.00 -11.65
C LYS A 165 -6.44 -8.98 -10.89
N ALA A 166 -5.62 -8.44 -10.01
CA ALA A 166 -4.82 -9.17 -9.04
C ALA A 166 -4.78 -8.35 -7.75
N THR A 167 -4.73 -9.03 -6.62
CA THR A 167 -4.79 -8.40 -5.30
C THR A 167 -3.74 -8.95 -4.35
N TRP A 168 -2.95 -9.93 -4.78
CA TRP A 168 -1.98 -10.63 -3.94
C TRP A 168 -0.71 -10.98 -4.70
N VAL A 169 0.43 -10.77 -4.06
CA VAL A 169 1.76 -11.18 -4.55
C VAL A 169 2.51 -11.90 -3.43
N GLN A 170 3.20 -12.98 -3.77
CA GLN A 170 4.02 -13.75 -2.84
C GLN A 170 5.36 -14.11 -3.47
N TRP A 171 6.42 -13.93 -2.71
CA TRP A 171 7.75 -14.42 -3.07
C TRP A 171 7.91 -15.87 -2.63
N ILE A 172 8.49 -16.71 -3.50
CA ILE A 172 8.91 -18.05 -3.14
C ILE A 172 10.42 -18.04 -2.94
N GLN A 173 10.88 -18.52 -1.78
CA GLN A 173 12.28 -18.90 -1.61
C GLN A 173 12.48 -20.31 -2.15
N ALA A 174 12.81 -20.42 -3.45
CA ALA A 174 13.38 -21.65 -3.97
C ALA A 174 14.89 -21.62 -3.70
N ALA A 175 15.47 -22.72 -3.22
CA ALA A 175 16.91 -22.84 -3.07
C ALA A 175 17.58 -22.58 -4.44
N GLY A 176 18.12 -21.38 -4.64
CA GLY A 176 18.88 -20.98 -5.83
C GLY A 176 18.18 -20.09 -6.87
N MET A 177 16.90 -19.70 -6.71
CA MET A 177 16.25 -18.72 -7.63
C MET A 177 15.20 -17.86 -6.90
N SER A 178 15.26 -16.54 -7.06
CA SER A 178 14.21 -15.61 -6.63
C SER A 178 13.16 -15.45 -7.73
N GLY A 179 11.91 -15.84 -7.46
CA GLY A 179 10.77 -15.59 -8.34
C GLY A 179 9.56 -15.11 -7.54
N SER A 180 8.76 -14.23 -8.14
CA SER A 180 7.48 -13.76 -7.60
C SER A 180 6.33 -14.51 -8.28
N ILE A 181 5.34 -14.95 -7.51
CA ILE A 181 4.04 -15.42 -8.03
C ILE A 181 2.99 -14.38 -7.65
N SER A 182 2.21 -13.92 -8.64
CA SER A 182 0.97 -13.17 -8.42
C SER A 182 -0.18 -14.17 -8.44
N SER A 183 -1.09 -14.10 -7.45
CA SER A 183 -2.32 -14.89 -7.47
C SER A 183 -3.53 -13.98 -7.58
N THR A 184 -4.34 -14.20 -8.61
CA THR A 184 -5.66 -13.59 -8.77
C THR A 184 -6.67 -14.36 -7.92
N VAL A 185 -7.39 -13.68 -7.04
CA VAL A 185 -8.65 -14.19 -6.49
C VAL A 185 -9.76 -13.68 -7.40
N VAL A 186 -10.50 -14.60 -8.01
CA VAL A 186 -11.70 -14.34 -8.82
C VAL A 186 -12.90 -14.16 -7.90
#